data_AF-A0A661FHQ0-F1
#
_entry.id   AF-A0A661FHQ0-F1
#
_cell.length_a   1.000
_cell.length_b   1.000
_cell.length_c   1.000
_cell.angle_alpha   90.00
_cell.angle_beta   90.00
_cell.angle_gamma   90.00
#
_symmetry.space_group_name_H-M   'P 1'
#
loop_
_entity.id
_entity.type
_entity.pdbx_description
1 polymer ?
#
loop_
_entity_poly.entity_id
_entity_poly.type
_entity_poly.pdbx_seq_one_letter_code
_entity_poly.pdbx_strand_id
1 'polypeptide(L)'
;MNSKISLLICGLTLASIPYCLQAETPVKSVDQAGNVTYSDKPVVGAASVSKVPIEPGPSGVEIDAAKQRAGEKIKRADQAQVKRDALTKAQEAERKAEKSSRVTVEKVEAGGQSYYDNNRFVRPIVKPPGDRPDRPVGRPPVNRPSPRATGR
;
A
#
# COMPACT_ATOMS: atom_id res chain seq x y z
N MET A 1 -9.15 65.26 31.36
CA MET A 1 -10.12 64.21 30.97
C MET A 1 -10.02 63.92 29.47
N ASN A 2 -8.91 63.41 28.93
CA ASN A 2 -8.76 63.24 27.45
C ASN A 2 -7.75 62.12 27.10
N SER A 3 -7.85 60.93 27.70
CA SER A 3 -6.87 59.86 27.44
C SER A 3 -7.45 58.44 27.32
N LYS A 4 -8.72 58.23 27.66
CA LYS A 4 -9.30 56.88 27.68
C LYS A 4 -10.11 56.50 26.43
N ILE A 5 -10.39 57.45 25.53
CA ILE A 5 -11.23 57.20 24.34
C ILE A 5 -10.39 56.79 23.12
N SER A 6 -9.09 57.13 23.08
CA SER A 6 -8.23 56.83 21.93
C SER A 6 -7.75 55.37 21.86
N LEU A 7 -7.77 54.63 22.97
CA LEU A 7 -7.26 53.25 23.05
C LEU A 7 -8.32 52.18 22.74
N LEU A 8 -9.60 52.58 22.63
CA LEU A 8 -10.71 51.67 22.39
C LEU A 8 -11.03 51.51 20.89
N ILE A 9 -10.50 52.38 20.03
CA ILE A 9 -10.78 52.38 18.58
C ILE A 9 -9.73 51.56 17.80
N CYS A 10 -8.53 51.36 18.34
CA CYS A 10 -7.47 50.58 17.66
C CYS A 10 -7.49 49.08 17.97
N GLY A 11 -8.18 48.64 19.03
CA GLY A 11 -8.23 47.22 19.43
C GLY A 11 -9.31 46.40 18.75
N LEU A 12 -10.29 47.03 18.08
CA LEU A 12 -11.49 46.38 17.56
C LEU A 12 -11.54 46.25 16.02
N THR A 13 -10.41 46.44 15.33
CA THR A 13 -10.34 46.34 13.86
C THR A 13 -9.44 45.18 13.37
N LEU A 14 -8.91 44.36 14.28
CA LEU A 14 -8.04 43.22 13.95
C LEU A 14 -8.73 41.84 14.05
N ALA A 15 -10.04 41.79 14.30
CA ALA A 15 -10.74 40.54 14.67
C ALA A 15 -11.92 40.15 13.78
N SER A 16 -12.02 40.60 12.52
CA SER A 16 -13.19 40.24 11.71
C SER A 16 -13.02 40.26 10.20
N ILE A 17 -12.00 39.58 9.66
CA ILE A 17 -12.18 38.99 8.33
C ILE A 17 -11.55 37.59 8.31
N PRO A 18 -12.30 36.54 8.68
CA PRO A 18 -12.01 35.24 8.13
C PRO A 18 -12.30 35.36 6.63
N TYR A 19 -11.28 35.66 5.83
CA TYR A 19 -11.34 35.38 4.41
C TYR A 19 -11.51 33.88 4.31
N CYS A 20 -12.76 33.46 4.23
CA CYS A 20 -13.10 32.13 3.79
C CYS A 20 -12.46 32.00 2.42
N LEU A 21 -11.34 31.27 2.36
CA LEU A 21 -10.85 30.63 1.15
C LEU A 21 -11.93 29.65 0.70
N GLN A 22 -13.04 30.17 0.16
CA GLN A 22 -13.95 29.37 -0.62
C GLN A 22 -13.19 29.07 -1.90
N ALA A 23 -12.67 27.85 -2.02
CA ALA A 23 -12.25 27.34 -3.31
C ALA A 23 -13.46 27.47 -4.24
N GLU A 24 -13.39 28.39 -5.21
CA GLU A 24 -14.43 28.50 -6.24
C GLU A 24 -14.54 27.13 -6.91
N THR A 25 -15.74 26.57 -6.94
CA THR A 25 -15.98 25.28 -7.60
C THR A 25 -15.57 25.42 -9.06
N PRO A 26 -14.70 24.56 -9.60
CA PRO A 26 -14.23 24.69 -10.96
C PRO A 26 -15.42 24.62 -11.92
N VAL A 27 -15.30 25.38 -12.99
CA VAL A 27 -16.36 25.60 -13.95
C VAL A 27 -15.94 25.01 -15.28
N LYS A 28 -16.86 24.27 -15.89
CA LYS A 28 -16.76 23.78 -17.26
C LYS A 28 -17.44 24.78 -18.18
N SER A 29 -16.67 25.39 -19.07
CA SER A 29 -17.16 26.26 -20.14
C SER A 29 -17.11 25.53 -21.48
N VAL A 30 -18.15 25.68 -22.30
CA VAL A 30 -18.21 25.15 -23.68
C VAL A 30 -18.39 26.31 -24.64
N ASP A 31 -17.52 26.41 -25.65
CA ASP A 31 -17.63 27.45 -26.69
C ASP A 31 -18.63 27.07 -27.80
N GLN A 32 -18.82 27.96 -28.78
CA GLN A 32 -19.73 27.73 -29.92
C GLN A 32 -19.25 26.63 -30.88
N ALA A 33 -17.95 26.32 -30.88
CA ALA A 33 -17.36 25.24 -31.66
C ALA A 33 -17.43 23.88 -30.94
N GLY A 34 -17.89 23.85 -29.68
CA GLY A 34 -17.98 22.66 -28.86
C GLY A 34 -16.71 22.33 -28.04
N ASN A 35 -15.72 23.22 -28.01
CA ASN A 35 -14.51 23.01 -27.20
C ASN A 35 -14.82 23.23 -25.72
N VAL A 36 -14.23 22.38 -24.87
CA VAL A 36 -14.44 22.39 -23.42
C VAL A 36 -13.21 22.94 -22.73
N THR A 37 -13.40 23.95 -21.87
CA THR A 37 -12.36 24.51 -21.00
C THR A 37 -12.79 24.40 -19.54
N TYR A 38 -11.90 23.92 -18.68
CA TYR A 38 -12.08 23.89 -17.24
C TYR A 38 -11.26 25.01 -16.60
N SER A 39 -11.92 25.85 -15.81
CA SER A 39 -11.29 27.02 -15.18
C SER A 39 -12.04 27.40 -13.91
N ASP A 40 -11.39 28.13 -13.01
CA ASP A 40 -12.02 28.61 -11.78
C ASP A 40 -13.10 29.69 -12.06
N LYS A 41 -13.02 30.33 -13.23
CA LYS A 41 -13.95 31.37 -13.71
C LYS A 41 -14.58 30.98 -15.05
N PRO A 42 -15.82 31.40 -15.34
CA PRO A 42 -16.43 31.17 -16.64
C PRO A 42 -15.66 31.89 -17.75
N VAL A 43 -15.52 31.25 -18.90
CA VAL A 43 -14.88 31.84 -20.09
C VAL A 43 -15.83 32.84 -20.74
N VAL A 44 -15.32 34.04 -21.06
CA VAL A 44 -16.10 35.09 -21.73
C VAL A 44 -16.47 34.62 -23.14
N GLY A 45 -17.77 34.67 -23.47
CA GLY A 45 -18.28 34.19 -24.76
C GLY A 45 -18.55 32.67 -24.82
N ALA A 46 -18.51 31.97 -23.69
CA ALA A 46 -18.93 30.58 -23.62
C ALA A 46 -20.42 30.44 -23.99
N ALA A 47 -20.73 29.46 -24.83
CA ALA A 47 -22.10 29.09 -25.19
C ALA A 47 -22.83 28.42 -24.03
N SER A 48 -22.11 27.67 -23.19
CA SER A 48 -22.66 27.13 -21.94
C SER A 48 -21.61 27.07 -20.83
N VAL A 49 -22.08 27.20 -19.59
CA VAL A 49 -21.26 27.21 -18.38
C VAL A 49 -21.92 26.32 -17.35
N SER A 50 -21.17 25.38 -16.77
CA SER A 50 -21.67 24.46 -15.75
C SER A 50 -20.66 24.30 -14.62
N LYS A 51 -21.12 24.23 -13.38
CA LYS A 51 -20.26 23.94 -12.22
C LYS A 51 -19.88 22.47 -12.22
N VAL A 52 -18.63 22.18 -11.94
CA VAL A 52 -18.15 20.81 -11.76
C VAL A 52 -18.37 20.43 -10.29
N PRO A 53 -19.21 19.42 -9.99
CA PRO A 53 -19.37 18.95 -8.63
C PRO A 53 -18.08 18.27 -8.19
N ILE A 54 -17.53 18.74 -7.07
CA ILE A 54 -16.42 18.09 -6.38
C ILE A 54 -17.00 17.38 -5.19
N GLU A 55 -16.80 16.06 -5.11
CA GLU A 55 -17.13 15.31 -3.92
C GLU A 55 -16.21 15.71 -2.77
N PRO A 56 -16.73 15.80 -1.53
CA PRO A 56 -15.89 16.08 -0.38
C PRO A 56 -14.79 15.02 -0.27
N GLY A 57 -13.59 15.46 0.12
CA GLY A 57 -12.48 14.55 0.40
C GLY A 57 -12.80 13.58 1.53
N PRO A 58 -11.93 12.56 1.74
CA PRO A 58 -12.12 11.57 2.80
C PRO A 58 -12.22 12.23 4.17
N SER A 59 -13.05 11.66 5.04
CA SER A 59 -13.21 12.15 6.40
C SER A 59 -11.91 11.99 7.20
N GLY A 60 -11.73 12.81 8.25
CA GLY A 60 -10.58 12.68 9.15
C GLY A 60 -10.45 11.27 9.74
N VAL A 61 -11.59 10.64 10.06
CA VAL A 61 -11.64 9.26 10.57
C VAL A 61 -11.11 8.26 9.55
N GLU A 62 -11.48 8.41 8.27
CA GLU A 62 -10.99 7.53 7.20
C GLU A 62 -9.49 7.71 6.97
N ILE A 63 -9.00 8.95 7.03
CA ILE A 63 -7.58 9.29 6.92
C ILE A 63 -6.80 8.63 8.08
N ASP A 64 -7.28 8.75 9.30
CA ASP A 64 -6.59 8.20 10.48
C ASP A 64 -6.64 6.68 10.48
N ALA A 65 -7.77 6.06 10.13
CA ALA A 65 -7.86 4.62 9.94
C ALA A 65 -6.94 4.12 8.82
N ALA A 66 -6.75 4.89 7.75
CA ALA A 66 -5.80 4.55 6.68
C ALA A 66 -4.35 4.64 7.17
N LYS A 67 -4.00 5.69 7.92
CA LYS A 67 -2.68 5.87 8.54
C LYS A 67 -2.33 4.73 9.49
N GLN A 68 -3.27 4.35 10.36
CA GLN A 68 -3.09 3.23 11.29
C GLN A 68 -2.82 1.93 10.54
N ARG A 69 -3.67 1.59 9.55
CA ARG A 69 -3.48 0.40 8.71
C ARG A 69 -2.14 0.40 7.97
N ALA A 70 -1.71 1.55 7.45
CA ALA A 70 -0.41 1.68 6.80
C ALA A 70 0.73 1.43 7.79
N GLY A 71 0.67 2.04 8.98
CA GLY A 71 1.66 1.87 10.03
C GLY A 71 1.81 0.42 10.49
N GLU A 72 0.70 -0.30 10.66
CA GLU A 72 0.71 -1.73 11.01
C GLU A 72 1.36 -2.60 9.92
N LYS A 73 1.08 -2.31 8.65
CA LYS A 73 1.68 -3.04 7.53
C LYS A 73 3.19 -2.85 7.47
N ILE A 74 3.66 -1.63 7.67
CA ILE A 74 5.10 -1.31 7.71
C ILE A 74 5.76 -2.10 8.84
N LYS A 75 5.22 -2.01 10.07
CA LYS A 75 5.75 -2.75 11.22
C LYS A 75 5.81 -4.27 10.98
N ARG A 76 4.78 -4.85 10.38
CA ARG A 76 4.75 -6.29 10.06
C ARG A 76 5.80 -6.64 9.00
N ALA A 77 5.98 -5.79 8.00
CA ALA A 77 6.99 -5.99 6.96
C ALA A 77 8.41 -5.95 7.56
N ASP A 78 8.69 -5.00 8.44
CA ASP A 78 9.99 -4.87 9.11
C ASP A 78 10.30 -6.10 9.96
N GLN A 79 9.33 -6.56 10.77
CA GLN A 79 9.48 -7.79 11.55
C GLN A 79 9.72 -9.02 10.68
N ALA A 80 9.04 -9.11 9.54
CA ALA A 80 9.24 -10.21 8.59
C ALA A 80 10.63 -10.15 7.92
N GLN A 81 11.17 -8.95 7.70
CA GLN A 81 12.52 -8.78 7.17
C GLN A 81 13.57 -9.22 8.19
N VAL A 82 13.48 -8.75 9.45
CA VAL A 82 14.39 -9.15 10.53
C VAL A 82 14.42 -10.67 10.71
N LYS A 83 13.26 -11.32 10.67
CA LYS A 83 13.18 -12.79 10.76
C LYS A 83 13.85 -13.48 9.58
N ARG A 84 13.64 -12.98 8.36
CA ARG A 84 14.30 -13.53 7.16
C ARG A 84 15.81 -13.38 7.25
N ASP A 85 16.30 -12.22 7.66
CA ASP A 85 17.73 -11.96 7.78
C ASP A 85 18.38 -12.86 8.85
N ALA A 86 17.69 -13.08 9.97
CA ALA A 86 18.15 -13.99 11.01
C ALA A 86 18.23 -15.45 10.52
N LEU A 87 17.21 -15.92 9.79
CA LEU A 87 17.20 -17.26 9.21
C LEU A 87 18.32 -17.45 8.18
N THR A 88 18.52 -16.47 7.30
CA THR A 88 19.59 -16.52 6.29
C THR A 88 20.96 -16.59 6.97
N LYS A 89 21.21 -15.78 8.00
CA LYS A 89 22.47 -15.81 8.75
C LYS A 89 22.71 -17.16 9.44
N ALA A 90 21.66 -17.75 10.04
CA ALA A 90 21.77 -19.07 10.65
C ALA A 90 22.10 -20.16 9.62
N GLN A 91 21.41 -20.17 8.47
CA GLN A 91 21.68 -21.12 7.39
C GLN A 91 23.09 -20.96 6.80
N GLU A 92 23.56 -19.72 6.66
CA GLU A 92 24.94 -19.47 6.22
C GLU A 92 25.98 -19.97 7.23
N ALA A 93 25.71 -19.80 8.54
CA ALA A 93 26.58 -20.32 9.58
C ALA A 93 26.64 -21.85 9.57
N GLU A 94 25.49 -22.52 9.44
CA GLU A 94 25.40 -23.98 9.30
C GLU A 94 26.15 -24.48 8.05
N ARG A 95 25.92 -23.85 6.89
CA ARG A 95 26.64 -24.21 5.65
C ARG A 95 28.14 -24.00 5.76
N LYS A 96 28.60 -22.97 6.49
CA LYS A 96 30.04 -22.76 6.73
C LYS A 96 30.61 -23.83 7.66
N ALA A 97 29.89 -24.19 8.73
CA ALA A 97 30.29 -25.26 9.66
C ALA A 97 30.39 -26.61 8.94
N GLU A 98 29.39 -26.98 8.14
CA GLU A 98 29.36 -28.23 7.36
C GLU A 98 30.49 -28.28 6.32
N LYS A 99 30.80 -27.16 5.66
CA LYS A 99 31.96 -27.08 4.75
C LYS A 99 33.28 -27.25 5.49
N SER A 100 33.43 -26.67 6.68
CA SER A 100 34.67 -26.83 7.46
C SER A 100 34.87 -28.24 7.99
N SER A 101 33.81 -28.93 8.41
CA SER A 101 33.88 -30.34 8.83
C SER A 101 34.16 -31.28 7.66
N ARG A 102 33.57 -31.03 6.48
CA ARG A 102 33.83 -31.84 5.27
C ARG A 102 35.27 -31.70 4.77
N VAL A 103 35.82 -30.48 4.79
CA VAL A 103 37.22 -30.22 4.39
C VAL A 103 38.23 -30.83 5.37
N THR A 104 37.89 -30.94 6.67
CA THR A 104 38.78 -31.59 7.64
C THR A 104 38.77 -33.12 7.51
N VAL A 105 37.63 -33.74 7.22
CA VAL A 105 37.56 -35.20 6.98
C VAL A 105 38.30 -35.58 5.69
N GLU A 106 38.11 -34.82 4.60
CA GLU A 106 38.77 -35.09 3.31
C GLU A 106 40.31 -34.96 3.38
N LYS A 107 40.83 -34.07 4.25
CA LYS A 107 42.28 -33.91 4.42
C LYS A 107 42.92 -34.98 5.31
N VAL A 108 42.14 -35.69 6.13
CA VAL A 108 42.59 -36.82 6.97
C VAL A 108 42.52 -38.14 6.19
N GLU A 109 41.62 -38.27 5.21
CA GLU A 109 41.47 -39.49 4.41
C GLU A 109 42.37 -39.60 3.16
N ALA A 110 43.25 -38.63 2.90
CA ALA A 110 44.27 -38.70 1.83
C ALA A 110 45.37 -39.77 2.08
N GLY A 111 45.15 -40.71 2.99
CA GLY A 111 46.01 -41.86 3.30
C GLY A 111 45.26 -43.18 3.42
N GLY A 112 43.98 -43.28 3.03
CA GLY A 112 43.19 -44.50 3.18
C GLY A 112 42.39 -44.83 1.93
N GLN A 113 42.81 -45.88 1.21
CA GLN A 113 41.97 -46.50 0.20
C GLN A 113 40.66 -46.97 0.84
N SER A 114 39.52 -46.44 0.40
CA SER A 114 38.20 -46.94 0.82
C SER A 114 37.53 -47.66 -0.34
N TYR A 115 37.55 -48.98 -0.21
CA TYR A 115 36.86 -49.98 -1.03
C TYR A 115 35.44 -50.09 -0.45
N TYR A 116 34.40 -49.86 -1.26
CA TYR A 116 32.96 -49.80 -0.95
C TYR A 116 32.40 -48.47 -0.40
N ASP A 117 31.87 -47.63 -1.31
CA ASP A 117 30.66 -46.85 -1.00
C ASP A 117 29.70 -46.89 -2.19
N ASN A 118 28.73 -47.80 -2.12
CA ASN A 118 27.62 -47.92 -3.07
C ASN A 118 26.42 -47.05 -2.64
N ASN A 119 26.64 -45.87 -2.07
CA ASN A 119 25.57 -44.89 -1.90
C ASN A 119 25.16 -44.30 -3.25
N ARG A 120 24.24 -45.00 -3.93
CA ARG A 120 23.43 -44.39 -4.98
C ARG A 120 22.58 -43.29 -4.35
N PHE A 121 23.11 -42.07 -4.38
CA PHE A 121 22.34 -40.86 -4.18
C PHE A 121 21.13 -40.89 -5.12
N VAL A 122 19.98 -41.32 -4.60
CA VAL A 122 18.69 -41.13 -5.26
C VAL A 122 18.49 -39.62 -5.27
N ARG A 123 18.85 -38.99 -6.40
CA ARG A 123 18.58 -37.58 -6.63
C ARG A 123 17.07 -37.38 -6.41
N PRO A 124 16.65 -36.35 -5.66
CA PRO A 124 15.24 -36.01 -5.60
C PRO A 124 14.74 -35.85 -7.03
N ILE A 125 13.69 -36.58 -7.40
CA ILE A 125 13.02 -36.39 -8.67
C ILE A 125 12.46 -34.97 -8.62
N VAL A 126 13.16 -34.02 -9.25
CA VAL A 126 12.66 -32.67 -9.49
C VAL A 126 11.49 -32.86 -10.44
N LYS A 127 10.27 -32.88 -9.89
CA LYS A 127 9.07 -32.82 -10.73
C LYS A 127 9.18 -31.53 -11.54
N PRO A 128 9.09 -31.58 -12.88
CA PRO A 128 8.96 -30.36 -13.65
C PRO A 128 7.77 -29.57 -13.09
N PRO A 129 7.83 -28.22 -13.12
CA PRO A 129 6.71 -27.40 -12.68
C PRO A 129 5.47 -27.89 -13.43
N GLY A 130 4.56 -28.54 -12.73
CA GLY A 130 3.35 -29.07 -13.33
C GLY A 130 2.59 -27.91 -13.98
N ASP A 131 2.03 -28.17 -15.16
CA ASP A 131 1.23 -27.21 -15.90
C ASP A 131 0.19 -26.61 -14.94
N ARG A 132 0.42 -25.35 -14.56
CA ARG A 132 -0.64 -24.60 -13.88
C ARG A 132 -1.77 -24.54 -14.90
N PRO A 133 -3.00 -24.91 -14.54
CA PRO A 133 -4.12 -24.75 -15.45
C PRO A 133 -4.17 -23.28 -15.87
N ASP A 134 -4.16 -23.02 -17.18
CA ASP A 134 -4.22 -21.67 -17.78
C ASP A 134 -5.45 -20.87 -17.33
N ARG A 135 -6.44 -21.57 -16.75
CA ARG A 135 -7.68 -21.01 -16.24
C ARG A 135 -7.85 -21.29 -14.75
N PRO A 136 -8.38 -20.32 -13.99
CA PRO A 136 -8.71 -20.52 -12.59
C PRO A 136 -9.68 -21.70 -12.45
N VAL A 137 -9.36 -22.61 -11.53
CA VAL A 137 -10.25 -23.71 -11.14
C VAL A 137 -11.53 -23.08 -10.60
N GLY A 138 -12.67 -23.44 -11.17
CA GLY A 138 -13.97 -22.85 -10.82
C GLY A 138 -14.18 -22.86 -9.31
N ARG A 139 -14.66 -21.74 -8.75
CA ARG A 139 -14.94 -21.65 -7.31
C ARG A 139 -15.95 -22.75 -6.94
N PRO A 140 -15.72 -23.47 -5.84
CA PRO A 140 -16.72 -24.40 -5.32
C PRO A 140 -18.05 -23.64 -5.06
N PRO A 141 -19.20 -24.31 -5.24
CA PRO A 141 -20.50 -23.67 -5.06
C PRO A 141 -20.63 -23.13 -3.64
N VAL A 142 -20.93 -21.84 -3.52
CA VAL A 142 -21.22 -21.21 -2.24
C VAL A 142 -22.64 -21.60 -1.86
N ASN A 143 -22.77 -22.47 -0.86
CA ASN A 143 -24.06 -22.84 -0.30
C ASN A 143 -24.60 -21.65 0.50
N ARG A 144 -25.33 -20.74 -0.16
CA ARG A 144 -25.96 -19.61 0.50
C ARG A 144 -27.28 -20.09 1.11
N PRO A 145 -27.50 -19.91 2.43
CA PRO A 145 -28.80 -20.17 3.02
C PRO A 145 -29.84 -19.25 2.35
N SER A 146 -30.98 -19.82 1.95
CA SER A 146 -32.07 -19.05 1.35
C SER A 146 -32.51 -17.91 2.28
N PRO A 147 -32.82 -16.72 1.74
CA PRO A 147 -33.39 -15.65 2.54
C PRO A 147 -34.67 -16.15 3.21
N ARG A 148 -34.71 -16.03 4.54
CA ARG A 148 -35.91 -16.27 5.33
C ARG A 148 -37.00 -15.35 4.80
N ALA A 149 -38.08 -15.92 4.27
CA ALA A 149 -39.26 -15.16 3.89
C ALA A 149 -39.75 -14.39 5.12
N THR A 150 -39.49 -13.09 5.16
CA THR A 150 -40.12 -12.19 6.11
C THR A 150 -41.54 -11.96 5.62
N GLY A 151 -42.44 -12.84 6.04
CA GLY A 151 -43.87 -12.56 5.96
C GLY A 151 -44.25 -11.57 7.05
N ARG A 152 -44.70 -10.38 6.63
CA ARG A 152 -45.87 -9.66 7.16
C ARG A 152 -46.09 -8.37 6.39
#